data_AF-A0A3D3R995-F1
#
_entry.id   AF-A0A3D3R995-F1
#
_cell.length_a   1.000
_cell.length_b   1.000
_cell.length_c   1.000
_cell.angle_alpha   90.00
_cell.angle_beta   90.00
_cell.angle_gamma   90.00
#
_symmetry.space_group_name_H-M   'P 1'
#
loop_
_entity.id
_entity.type
_entity.pdbx_description
1 polymer ?
#
loop_
_entity_poly.entity_id
_entity_poly.type
_entity_poly.pdbx_seq_one_letter_code
_entity_poly.pdbx_strand_id
1 'polypeptide(L)'
;MTAFEHELAAWGPDSPCFQRTDAPVSLDEAHAYCRKIALGHYENFPVVSWALPRELRQHFYNVYAFCRWADDLGDEIEDADQSLQLLAWWRSQLVDCYRSIQNTAVPPQSSVMPRLHPVFIALTPTIVKYDLPQSAFDDLIQAFEQDQRV
;
A
#
# COMPACT_ATOMS: atom_id res chain seq x y z
N MET A 1 -20.34 -6.70 3.98
CA MET A 1 -19.41 -6.35 2.90
C MET A 1 -19.41 -4.86 2.68
N THR A 2 -18.70 -4.16 3.55
CA THR A 2 -18.28 -2.76 3.40
C THR A 2 -17.45 -2.61 2.12
N ALA A 3 -17.18 -1.36 1.72
CA ALA A 3 -16.29 -1.11 0.60
C ALA A 3 -14.90 -1.72 0.85
N PHE A 4 -14.44 -1.67 2.10
CA PHE A 4 -13.14 -2.21 2.48
C PHE A 4 -13.10 -3.74 2.51
N GLU A 5 -14.14 -4.43 2.99
CA GLU A 5 -14.19 -5.90 2.95
C GLU A 5 -14.03 -6.45 1.52
N HIS A 6 -14.53 -5.74 0.51
CA HIS A 6 -14.31 -6.10 -0.90
C HIS A 6 -12.86 -5.88 -1.35
N GLU A 7 -12.24 -4.77 -0.94
CA GLU A 7 -10.84 -4.47 -1.26
C GLU A 7 -9.91 -5.47 -0.56
N LEU A 8 -10.18 -5.83 0.70
CA LEU A 8 -9.45 -6.85 1.45
C LEU A 8 -9.60 -8.25 0.83
N ALA A 9 -10.78 -8.62 0.33
CA ALA A 9 -10.94 -9.88 -0.39
C ALA A 9 -10.17 -9.92 -1.73
N ALA A 10 -10.07 -8.77 -2.41
CA ALA A 10 -9.39 -8.67 -3.70
C ALA A 10 -7.85 -8.57 -3.57
N TRP A 11 -7.36 -7.91 -2.52
CA TRP A 11 -5.95 -7.55 -2.40
C TRP A 11 -5.30 -7.84 -1.05
N GLY A 12 -6.05 -8.41 -0.09
CA GLY A 12 -5.51 -8.86 1.19
C GLY A 12 -4.61 -10.10 1.09
N PRO A 13 -4.08 -10.58 2.22
CA PRO A 13 -3.14 -11.71 2.28
C PRO A 13 -3.69 -13.01 1.66
N ASP A 14 -5.00 -13.21 1.77
CA ASP A 14 -5.68 -14.40 1.23
C ASP A 14 -6.13 -14.24 -0.23
N SER A 15 -5.79 -13.14 -0.89
CA SER A 15 -6.29 -12.86 -2.24
C SER A 15 -5.56 -13.67 -3.33
N PRO A 16 -6.16 -13.81 -4.53
CA PRO A 16 -5.55 -14.48 -5.68
C PRO A 16 -4.11 -14.01 -5.99
N CYS A 17 -3.84 -12.72 -5.80
CA CYS A 17 -2.52 -12.10 -6.00
C CYS A 17 -1.45 -12.77 -5.15
N PHE A 18 -1.74 -12.95 -3.86
CA PHE A 18 -0.82 -13.52 -2.88
C PHE A 18 -0.84 -15.05 -2.88
N GLN A 19 -1.95 -15.66 -3.30
CA GLN A 19 -2.03 -17.09 -3.62
C GLN A 19 -1.34 -17.45 -4.96
N ARG A 20 -0.92 -16.45 -5.75
CA ARG A 20 -0.28 -16.60 -7.07
C ARG A 20 -1.13 -17.37 -8.07
N THR A 21 -2.45 -17.21 -7.98
CA THR A 21 -3.41 -17.82 -8.92
C THR A 21 -3.72 -16.89 -10.10
N ASP A 22 -3.26 -15.65 -10.06
CA ASP A 22 -3.43 -14.63 -11.09
C ASP A 22 -2.09 -14.14 -11.71
N ALA A 23 -2.20 -13.27 -12.70
CA ALA A 23 -1.06 -12.61 -13.32
C ALA A 23 -0.46 -11.54 -12.38
N PRO A 24 0.87 -11.27 -12.46
CA PRO A 24 1.46 -10.14 -11.77
C PRO A 24 0.81 -8.81 -12.18
N VAL A 25 0.58 -7.93 -11.20
CA VAL A 25 0.10 -6.57 -11.43
C VAL A 25 1.23 -5.71 -12.04
N SER A 26 0.93 -5.05 -13.14
CA SER A 26 1.84 -4.09 -13.78
C SER A 26 1.87 -2.75 -13.04
N LEU A 27 2.92 -1.95 -13.25
CA LEU A 27 3.03 -0.62 -12.63
C LEU A 27 1.87 0.31 -13.02
N ASP A 28 1.41 0.24 -14.27
CA ASP A 28 0.31 1.08 -14.77
C ASP A 28 -1.03 0.71 -14.10
N GLU A 29 -1.30 -0.58 -13.93
CA GLU A 29 -2.46 -1.07 -13.16
C GLU A 29 -2.38 -0.62 -11.70
N ALA A 30 -1.19 -0.69 -11.10
CA ALA A 30 -0.94 -0.26 -9.73
C ALA A 30 -1.16 1.25 -9.53
N HIS A 31 -0.71 2.07 -10.48
CA HIS A 31 -0.97 3.50 -10.49
C HIS A 31 -2.46 3.84 -10.67
N ALA A 32 -3.15 3.11 -11.55
CA ALA A 32 -4.59 3.26 -11.75
C ALA A 32 -5.36 2.89 -10.48
N TYR A 33 -4.94 1.82 -9.79
CA TYR A 33 -5.49 1.40 -8.51
C TYR A 33 -5.34 2.48 -7.43
N CYS A 34 -4.13 3.01 -7.22
CA CYS A 34 -3.91 4.07 -6.22
C CYS A 34 -4.73 5.33 -6.52
N ARG A 35 -4.88 5.68 -7.80
CA ARG A 35 -5.72 6.79 -8.24
C ARG A 35 -7.21 6.54 -7.95
N LYS A 36 -7.70 5.32 -8.17
CA LYS A 36 -9.08 4.92 -7.83
C LYS A 36 -9.34 5.09 -6.33
N ILE A 37 -8.44 4.59 -5.47
CA ILE A 37 -8.56 4.74 -4.01
C ILE A 37 -8.57 6.22 -3.61
N ALA A 38 -7.60 7.00 -4.11
CA ALA A 38 -7.46 8.41 -3.75
C ALA A 38 -8.65 9.27 -4.19
N LEU A 39 -9.23 8.99 -5.37
CA LEU A 39 -10.39 9.74 -5.87
C LEU A 39 -11.73 9.21 -5.35
N GLY A 40 -11.80 7.96 -4.90
CA GLY A 40 -13.03 7.34 -4.39
C GLY A 40 -13.36 7.70 -2.94
N HIS A 41 -12.33 7.92 -2.10
CA HIS A 41 -12.52 8.16 -0.66
C HIS A 41 -12.58 9.64 -0.26
N TYR A 42 -12.30 10.59 -1.16
CA TYR A 42 -12.34 12.03 -0.84
C TYR A 42 -13.29 12.78 -1.76
N GLU A 43 -14.41 13.28 -1.21
CA GLU A 43 -15.29 14.22 -1.91
C GLU A 43 -14.57 15.54 -2.28
N ASN A 44 -13.51 15.92 -1.54
CA ASN A 44 -12.75 17.16 -1.74
C ASN A 44 -11.40 16.98 -2.48
N PHE A 45 -11.02 15.75 -2.87
CA PHE A 45 -9.74 15.50 -3.54
C PHE A 45 -9.53 16.26 -4.87
N PRO A 46 -10.59 16.51 -5.68
CA PRO A 46 -10.44 17.31 -6.89
C PRO A 46 -9.87 18.71 -6.60
N VAL A 47 -10.14 19.28 -5.42
CA VAL A 47 -9.65 20.60 -5.01
C VAL A 47 -8.17 20.54 -4.62
N VAL A 48 -7.78 19.55 -3.80
CA VAL A 48 -6.39 19.37 -3.36
C VAL A 48 -5.47 18.99 -4.54
N SER A 49 -5.96 18.13 -5.44
CA SER A 49 -5.22 17.72 -6.64
C SER A 49 -5.09 18.83 -7.69
N TRP A 50 -6.01 19.81 -7.73
CA TRP A 50 -5.87 20.99 -8.59
C TRP A 50 -4.73 21.90 -8.14
N ALA A 51 -4.54 22.06 -6.83
CA ALA A 51 -3.44 22.84 -6.26
C ALA A 51 -2.05 22.18 -6.41
N LEU A 52 -2.01 20.85 -6.63
CA LEU A 52 -0.76 20.11 -6.84
C LEU A 52 -0.28 20.20 -8.31
N PRO A 53 1.04 20.43 -8.53
CA PRO A 53 1.66 20.28 -9.85
C PRO A 53 1.34 18.92 -10.46
N ARG A 54 1.09 18.89 -11.78
CA ARG A 54 0.62 17.68 -12.48
C ARG A 54 1.57 16.50 -12.28
N GLU A 55 2.88 16.74 -12.23
CA GLU A 55 3.87 15.67 -11.98
C GLU A 55 3.82 15.07 -10.57
N LEU A 56 3.29 15.78 -9.57
CA LEU A 56 3.23 15.29 -8.18
C LEU A 56 1.97 14.49 -7.89
N ARG A 57 0.92 14.65 -8.70
CA ARG A 57 -0.39 14.04 -8.41
C ARG A 57 -0.33 12.52 -8.26
N GLN A 58 0.32 11.81 -9.18
CA GLN A 58 0.41 10.36 -9.09
C GLN A 58 1.17 9.91 -7.83
N HIS A 59 2.29 10.58 -7.51
CA HIS A 59 3.06 10.29 -6.31
C HIS A 59 2.23 10.51 -5.03
N PHE A 60 1.44 11.58 -5.02
CA PHE A 60 0.52 11.85 -3.92
C PHE A 60 -0.56 10.77 -3.81
N TYR A 61 -1.12 10.28 -4.92
CA TYR A 61 -2.10 9.19 -4.92
C TYR A 61 -1.51 7.90 -4.35
N ASN A 62 -0.24 7.61 -4.67
CA ASN A 62 0.45 6.42 -4.19
C ASN A 62 0.63 6.47 -2.67
N VAL A 63 1.09 7.61 -2.13
CA VAL A 63 1.25 7.82 -0.68
C VAL A 63 -0.11 7.80 0.02
N TYR A 64 -1.10 8.50 -0.54
CA TYR A 64 -2.45 8.53 0.02
C TYR A 64 -3.07 7.13 0.11
N ALA A 65 -2.94 6.33 -0.95
CA ALA A 65 -3.46 4.96 -0.98
C ALA A 65 -2.78 4.07 0.08
N PHE A 66 -1.49 4.30 0.38
CA PHE A 66 -0.82 3.64 1.51
C PHE A 66 -1.45 4.01 2.84
N CYS A 67 -1.63 5.31 3.10
CA CYS A 67 -2.20 5.76 4.37
C CYS A 67 -3.62 5.24 4.54
N ARG A 68 -4.46 5.30 3.49
CA ARG A 68 -5.84 4.84 3.55
C ARG A 68 -5.96 3.35 3.81
N TRP A 69 -5.11 2.53 3.19
CA TRP A 69 -5.10 1.09 3.47
C TRP A 69 -4.69 0.78 4.90
N ALA A 70 -3.68 1.47 5.45
CA ALA A 70 -3.28 1.27 6.84
C ALA A 70 -4.38 1.70 7.84
N ASP A 71 -5.06 2.81 7.54
CA ASP A 71 -6.20 3.34 8.29
C ASP A 71 -7.39 2.37 8.27
N ASP A 72 -7.79 1.91 7.08
CA ASP A 72 -8.87 0.91 6.93
C ASP A 72 -8.57 -0.40 7.68
N LEU A 73 -7.31 -0.84 7.68
CA LEU A 73 -6.88 -2.03 8.42
C LEU A 73 -7.03 -1.85 9.95
N GLY A 74 -6.88 -0.64 10.45
CA GLY A 74 -7.12 -0.29 11.85
C GLY A 74 -8.61 -0.15 12.18
N ASP A 75 -9.34 0.63 11.38
CA ASP A 75 -10.66 1.13 11.79
C ASP A 75 -11.84 0.27 11.29
N GLU A 76 -11.71 -0.40 10.14
CA GLU A 76 -12.82 -1.15 9.52
C GLU A 76 -12.83 -2.64 9.92
N ILE A 77 -11.86 -3.09 10.71
CA ILE A 77 -11.77 -4.47 11.22
C ILE A 77 -12.28 -4.51 12.66
N GLU A 78 -13.41 -5.19 12.87
CA GLU A 78 -14.06 -5.24 14.20
C GLU A 78 -13.23 -6.00 15.25
N ASP A 79 -12.46 -7.01 14.84
CA ASP A 79 -11.62 -7.82 15.73
C ASP A 79 -10.20 -7.24 15.83
N ALA A 80 -9.83 -6.77 17.01
CA ALA A 80 -8.54 -6.11 17.24
C ALA A 80 -7.33 -7.04 16.97
N ASP A 81 -7.43 -8.33 17.26
CA ASP A 81 -6.36 -9.28 16.99
C ASP A 81 -6.19 -9.51 15.47
N GLN A 82 -7.30 -9.57 14.74
CA GLN A 82 -7.30 -9.62 13.28
C GLN A 82 -6.73 -8.34 12.68
N SER A 83 -7.11 -7.17 13.18
CA SER A 83 -6.56 -5.88 12.76
C SER A 83 -5.04 -5.85 12.92
N LEU A 84 -4.54 -6.23 14.10
CA LEU A 84 -3.10 -6.30 14.38
C LEU A 84 -2.36 -7.28 13.45
N GLN A 85 -2.96 -8.43 13.13
CA GLN A 85 -2.39 -9.38 12.17
C GLN A 85 -2.28 -8.79 10.76
N LEU A 86 -3.32 -8.08 10.31
CA LEU A 86 -3.32 -7.47 8.99
C LEU A 86 -2.38 -6.25 8.91
N LEU A 87 -2.28 -5.44 9.97
CA LEU A 87 -1.29 -4.36 10.07
C LEU A 87 0.14 -4.91 10.05
N ALA A 88 0.40 -6.03 10.74
CA ALA A 88 1.69 -6.72 10.68
C ALA A 88 1.99 -7.24 9.26
N TRP A 89 0.99 -7.78 8.56
CA TRP A 89 1.13 -8.14 7.15
C TRP A 89 1.44 -6.93 6.27
N TRP A 90 0.75 -5.80 6.46
CA TRP A 90 1.02 -4.56 5.73
C TRP A 90 2.44 -4.04 5.97
N ARG A 91 2.94 -4.11 7.21
CA ARG A 91 4.35 -3.83 7.53
C ARG A 91 5.32 -4.77 6.82
N SER A 92 4.99 -6.06 6.71
CA SER A 92 5.84 -7.01 5.98
C SER A 92 5.97 -6.63 4.49
N GLN A 93 4.90 -6.13 3.88
CA GLN A 93 4.89 -5.65 2.50
C GLN A 93 5.73 -4.37 2.32
N LEU A 94 5.72 -3.47 3.31
CA LEU A 94 6.61 -2.31 3.34
C LEU A 94 8.08 -2.75 3.36
N VAL A 95 8.44 -3.70 4.22
CA VAL A 95 9.80 -4.24 4.29
C VAL A 95 10.23 -4.87 2.96
N ASP A 96 9.37 -5.69 2.35
CA ASP A 96 9.67 -6.30 1.05
C ASP A 96 9.78 -5.27 -0.08
N CYS A 97 9.00 -4.19 -0.05
CA CYS A 97 9.12 -3.07 -0.97
C CYS A 97 10.50 -2.41 -0.86
N TYR A 98 10.95 -2.02 0.33
CA TYR A 98 12.28 -1.40 0.51
C TYR A 98 13.43 -2.37 0.21
N ARG A 99 13.28 -3.65 0.56
CA ARG A 99 14.24 -4.69 0.18
C ARG A 99 14.36 -4.83 -1.34
N SER A 100 13.25 -4.76 -2.08
CA SER A 100 13.25 -4.83 -3.53
C SER A 100 14.03 -3.67 -4.17
N ILE A 101 13.93 -2.47 -3.59
CA ILE A 101 14.67 -1.28 -4.04
C ILE A 101 16.18 -1.51 -3.86
N GLN A 102 16.59 -2.01 -2.69
CA GLN A 102 18.01 -2.24 -2.37
C GLN A 102 18.65 -3.36 -3.20
N ASN A 103 17.89 -4.42 -3.52
CA ASN A 103 18.40 -5.59 -4.24
C ASN A 103 18.56 -5.38 -5.76
N THR A 104 18.16 -4.23 -6.32
CA THR A 104 18.39 -3.91 -7.75
C THR A 104 19.87 -3.90 -8.16
N ALA A 105 20.79 -3.88 -7.20
CA ALA A 105 22.23 -3.94 -7.45
C ALA A 105 22.82 -5.37 -7.63
N VAL A 106 22.07 -6.44 -7.34
CA VAL A 106 22.57 -7.83 -7.42
C VAL A 106 21.58 -8.70 -8.22
N PRO A 107 22.01 -9.38 -9.32
CA PRO A 107 21.11 -10.26 -10.05
C PRO A 107 20.69 -11.43 -9.15
N PRO A 108 19.38 -11.71 -9.01
CA PRO A 108 18.90 -12.74 -8.11
C PRO A 108 19.39 -14.12 -8.58
N GLN A 109 20.17 -14.81 -7.75
CA GLN A 109 20.69 -16.16 -8.03
C GLN A 109 19.63 -17.24 -7.74
N SER A 110 18.40 -17.05 -8.25
CA SER A 110 17.21 -17.84 -7.92
C SER A 110 16.58 -17.41 -6.58
N SER A 111 15.50 -16.63 -6.66
CA SER A 111 14.55 -16.39 -5.57
C SER A 111 13.28 -15.85 -6.20
N VAL A 112 12.14 -16.52 -5.96
CA VAL A 112 10.85 -16.01 -6.40
C VAL A 112 10.62 -14.67 -5.72
N MET A 113 10.51 -13.58 -6.49
CA MET A 113 10.25 -12.26 -5.90
C MET A 113 8.95 -12.28 -5.09
N PRO A 114 8.91 -11.60 -3.93
CA PRO A 114 7.67 -11.46 -3.18
C PRO A 114 6.64 -10.75 -4.05
N ARG A 115 5.39 -11.22 -3.97
CA ARG A 115 4.26 -10.47 -4.51
C ARG A 115 4.10 -9.24 -3.62
N LEU A 116 3.95 -8.08 -4.26
CA LEU A 116 3.67 -6.83 -3.59
C LEU A 116 2.22 -6.43 -3.87
N HIS A 117 1.57 -5.85 -2.87
CA HIS A 117 0.30 -5.18 -3.05
C HIS A 117 0.43 -4.08 -4.14
N PRO A 118 -0.62 -3.81 -4.95
CA PRO A 118 -0.57 -2.75 -5.96
C PRO A 118 -0.12 -1.39 -5.41
N VAL A 119 -0.51 -1.06 -4.18
CA VAL A 119 -0.05 0.17 -3.51
C VAL A 119 1.48 0.21 -3.40
N PHE A 120 2.13 -0.87 -2.97
CA PHE A 120 3.60 -0.89 -2.85
C PHE A 120 4.30 -0.92 -4.20
N ILE A 121 3.72 -1.56 -5.22
CA ILE A 121 4.23 -1.52 -6.61
C ILE A 121 4.26 -0.06 -7.10
N ALA A 122 3.16 0.67 -6.90
CA ALA A 122 3.05 2.09 -7.27
C ALA A 122 3.92 3.01 -6.39
N LEU A 123 4.06 2.68 -5.10
CA LEU A 123 4.81 3.48 -4.14
C LEU A 123 6.32 3.39 -4.39
N THR A 124 6.82 2.25 -4.88
CA THR A 124 8.25 2.00 -5.15
C THR A 124 8.95 3.12 -5.94
N PRO A 125 8.50 3.51 -7.15
CA PRO A 125 9.12 4.62 -7.89
C PRO A 125 8.98 5.98 -7.18
N THR A 126 7.99 6.14 -6.30
CA THR A 126 7.80 7.36 -5.50
C THR A 126 8.84 7.44 -4.39
N ILE A 127 9.06 6.34 -3.67
CA ILE A 127 10.10 6.21 -2.63
C ILE A 127 11.46 6.51 -3.24
N VAL A 128 11.80 5.85 -4.36
CA VAL A 128 13.10 6.02 -5.03
C VAL A 128 13.32 7.47 -5.49
N LYS A 129 12.30 8.10 -6.07
CA LYS A 129 12.42 9.46 -6.63
C LYS A 129 12.62 10.53 -5.57
N TYR A 130 11.96 10.41 -4.41
CA TYR A 130 11.98 11.43 -3.36
C TYR A 130 12.78 11.01 -2.12
N ASP A 131 13.49 9.88 -2.19
CA ASP A 131 14.27 9.32 -1.09
C ASP A 131 13.45 9.25 0.21
N LEU A 132 12.23 8.72 0.10
CA LEU A 132 11.33 8.66 1.25
C LEU A 132 11.87 7.62 2.25
N PRO A 133 12.02 7.97 3.54
CA PRO A 133 12.55 7.04 4.53
C PRO A 133 11.50 6.00 4.92
N GLN A 134 11.92 4.74 5.06
CA GLN A 134 11.05 3.66 5.53
C GLN A 134 10.42 3.97 6.89
N SER A 135 11.17 4.62 7.79
CA SER A 135 10.70 4.96 9.14
C SER A 135 9.42 5.78 9.14
N ALA A 136 9.22 6.70 8.18
CA ALA A 136 8.01 7.51 8.13
C ALA A 136 6.74 6.68 7.86
N PHE A 137 6.88 5.58 7.12
CA PHE A 137 5.77 4.66 6.86
C PHE A 137 5.58 3.67 8.02
N ASP A 138 6.68 3.21 8.64
CA ASP A 138 6.64 2.35 9.83
C ASP A 138 5.99 3.05 11.03
N ASP A 139 6.33 4.32 11.27
CA ASP A 139 5.77 5.15 12.34
C ASP A 139 4.24 5.29 12.18
N LEU A 140 3.75 5.42 10.94
CA LEU A 140 2.31 5.49 10.66
C LEU A 140 1.62 4.16 10.99
N ILE A 141 2.18 3.02 10.54
CA ILE A 141 1.61 1.70 10.87
C ILE A 141 1.62 1.48 12.38
N GLN A 142 2.69 1.90 13.06
CA GLN A 142 2.80 1.78 14.51
C GLN A 142 1.72 2.58 15.25
N ALA A 143 1.34 3.76 14.74
CA ALA A 143 0.24 4.53 15.32
C ALA A 143 -1.08 3.74 15.29
N PHE A 144 -1.44 3.17 14.14
CA PHE A 144 -2.65 2.34 14.03
C PHE A 144 -2.60 1.08 14.92
N GLU A 145 -1.43 0.42 15.03
CA GLU A 145 -1.28 -0.71 15.96
C GLU A 145 -1.42 -0.33 17.43
N GLN A 146 -1.06 0.90 17.80
CA GLN A 146 -1.23 1.39 19.17
C GLN A 146 -2.71 1.63 19.48
N ASP A 147 -3.45 2.23 18.55
CA ASP A 147 -4.88 2.53 18.73
C ASP A 147 -5.72 1.26 18.98
N GLN A 148 -5.33 0.11 18.41
CA GLN A 148 -6.01 -1.18 18.64
C GLN A 148 -5.82 -1.77 20.05
N ARG A 149 -4.91 -1.21 20.87
CA ARG A 149 -4.56 -1.75 22.20
C ARG A 149 -5.11 -0.92 23.36
N VAL A 150 -5.83 0.17 23.06
CA VAL A 150 -6.33 1.14 24.06
C VAL A 150 -7.72 0.77 24.55
#